data_AF-A0A1C3NTG1-F1
#
_entry.id   AF-A0A1C3NTG1-F1
#
_cell.length_a   1.000
_cell.length_b   1.000
_cell.length_c   1.000
_cell.angle_alpha   90.00
_cell.angle_beta   90.00
_cell.angle_gamma   90.00
#
_symmetry.space_group_name_H-M   'P 1'
#
loop_
_entity.id
_entity.type
_entity.pdbx_description
1 polymer ?
#
loop_
_entity_poly.entity_id
_entity_poly.type
_entity_poly.pdbx_seq_one_letter_code
_entity_poly.pdbx_strand_id
1 'polypeptide(L)'
;MTDTNTYAYVDADTLDVRIIRGEADTEGTIVGRLDAADRPALSEAADKLLATLGVRPVSDWRDVEGGLFAVVEETAAVPTAG
;
A
#
# COMPACT_ATOMS: atom_id res chain seq x y z
N MET A 1 -21.08 -0.76 -9.82
CA MET A 1 -20.24 -1.85 -9.28
C MET A 1 -19.21 -1.11 -8.47
N THR A 2 -19.41 -1.00 -7.15
CA THR A 2 -18.46 -0.30 -6.27
C THR A 2 -17.19 -1.12 -6.29
N ASP A 3 -16.06 -0.52 -6.68
CA ASP A 3 -14.77 -1.20 -6.61
C ASP A 3 -14.46 -1.39 -5.11
N THR A 4 -14.76 -2.59 -4.60
CA THR A 4 -14.50 -3.00 -3.20
C THR A 4 -13.03 -3.40 -3.00
N ASN A 5 -12.17 -3.12 -3.97
CA ASN A 5 -10.79 -3.53 -3.94
C ASN A 5 -10.02 -2.66 -2.93
N THR A 6 -9.15 -3.31 -2.16
CA THR A 6 -8.19 -2.63 -1.30
C THR A 6 -6.92 -2.40 -2.10
N TYR A 7 -6.28 -1.26 -1.88
CA TYR A 7 -5.07 -0.88 -2.59
C TYR A 7 -3.98 -0.47 -1.60
N ALA A 8 -2.73 -0.76 -1.96
CA ALA A 8 -1.58 -0.18 -1.32
C ALA A 8 -0.99 0.91 -2.21
N TYR A 9 -0.71 2.06 -1.59
CA TYR A 9 -0.03 3.18 -2.22
C TYR A 9 1.25 3.49 -1.45
N VAL A 10 2.35 3.68 -2.18
CA VAL A 10 3.63 4.13 -1.62
C VAL A 10 3.93 5.49 -2.20
N ASP A 11 3.96 6.50 -1.35
CA ASP A 11 4.28 7.87 -1.72
C ASP A 11 5.79 7.98 -1.98
N ALA A 12 6.19 8.46 -3.16
CA ALA A 12 7.61 8.51 -3.54
C ALA A 12 8.39 9.65 -2.88
N ASP A 13 7.70 10.68 -2.36
CA ASP A 13 8.33 11.84 -1.72
C ASP A 13 8.51 11.62 -0.21
N THR A 14 7.52 11.00 0.43
CA THR A 14 7.48 10.78 1.89
C THR A 14 7.85 9.35 2.29
N LEU A 15 7.83 8.41 1.34
CA LEU A 15 8.00 6.97 1.53
C LEU A 15 6.94 6.34 2.44
N ASP A 16 5.81 7.04 2.66
CA ASP A 16 4.70 6.53 3.44
C ASP A 16 3.93 5.47 2.65
N VAL A 17 3.63 4.34 3.29
CA VAL A 17 2.78 3.28 2.75
C VAL A 17 1.39 3.45 3.31
N ARG A 18 0.40 3.54 2.41
CA ARG A 18 -1.01 3.70 2.73
C ARG A 18 -1.81 2.51 2.23
N ILE A 19 -2.78 2.07 3.04
CA ILE A 19 -3.80 1.13 2.62
C ILE A 19 -5.09 1.90 2.39
N ILE A 20 -5.61 1.84 1.17
CA ILE A 20 -6.84 2.48 0.72
C ILE A 20 -7.91 1.41 0.55
N ARG A 21 -9.01 1.50 1.29
CA ARG A 21 -10.09 0.48 1.28
C ARG A 21 -11.30 0.96 0.47
N GLY A 22 -11.29 0.66 -0.83
CA GLY A 22 -12.35 1.05 -1.77
C GLY A 22 -12.40 2.56 -2.05
N GLU A 23 -13.30 2.98 -2.95
CA GLU A 23 -13.40 4.39 -3.40
C GLU A 23 -13.78 5.40 -2.30
N ALA A 24 -14.41 4.94 -1.21
CA ALA A 24 -14.83 5.82 -0.12
C ALA A 24 -13.65 6.28 0.77
N ASP A 25 -12.53 5.55 0.74
CA ASP A 25 -11.37 5.77 1.58
C ASP A 25 -10.29 6.56 0.83
N THR A 26 -10.58 7.83 0.50
CA THR A 26 -9.70 8.62 -0.39
C THR A 26 -8.35 8.98 0.21
N GLU A 27 -8.22 9.00 1.53
CA GLU A 27 -6.95 9.32 2.21
C GLU A 27 -6.07 8.09 2.45
N GLY A 28 -6.69 6.91 2.66
CA GLY A 28 -5.99 5.71 3.10
C GLY A 28 -5.46 5.79 4.53
N THR A 29 -5.20 4.64 5.13
CA THR A 29 -4.52 4.56 6.43
C THR A 29 -3.02 4.42 6.21
N ILE A 30 -2.21 5.31 6.80
CA ILE A 30 -0.75 5.11 6.83
C ILE A 30 -0.43 3.93 7.75
N VAL A 31 0.20 2.91 7.18
CA VAL A 31 0.56 1.67 7.90
C VAL A 31 2.05 1.56 8.19
N GLY A 32 2.85 2.44 7.60
CA GLY A 32 4.28 2.53 7.88
C GLY A 32 4.98 3.49 6.92
N ARG A 33 6.28 3.65 7.14
CA ARG A 33 7.19 4.41 6.29
C ARG A 33 8.34 3.53 5.87
N LEU A 34 8.71 3.59 4.60
CA LEU A 34 9.81 2.83 4.04
C LEU A 34 11.11 3.65 4.10
N ASP A 35 12.22 2.93 4.15
CA ASP A 35 13.56 3.46 3.93
C ASP A 35 14.13 2.74 2.71
N ALA A 36 14.11 3.41 1.55
CA ALA A 36 14.55 2.83 0.29
C ALA A 36 15.22 3.89 -0.58
N ALA A 37 16.31 3.49 -1.25
CA ALA A 37 17.14 4.39 -2.05
C ALA A 37 16.63 4.59 -3.49
N ASP A 38 15.83 3.65 -4.00
CA ASP A 38 15.38 3.62 -5.39
C ASP A 38 14.02 2.90 -5.54
N ARG A 39 13.39 3.06 -6.72
CA ARG A 39 12.04 2.53 -6.99
C ARG A 39 11.91 1.01 -6.90
N PRO A 40 12.84 0.20 -7.46
CA PRO A 40 12.81 -1.26 -7.23
C PRO A 40 12.88 -1.63 -5.76
N ALA A 41 13.73 -0.93 -4.98
CA ALA A 41 13.81 -1.14 -3.54
C ALA A 41 12.53 -0.74 -2.81
N LEU A 42 11.77 0.26 -3.30
CA LEU A 42 10.47 0.66 -2.73
C LEU A 42 9.42 -0.44 -2.83
N SER A 43 9.24 -1.06 -4.01
CA SER A 43 8.28 -2.16 -4.16
C SER A 43 8.64 -3.34 -3.26
N GLU A 44 9.92 -3.71 -3.17
CA GLU A 44 10.36 -4.82 -2.31
C GLU A 44 10.17 -4.49 -0.82
N ALA A 45 10.48 -3.27 -0.40
CA ALA A 45 10.29 -2.82 0.98
C ALA A 45 8.79 -2.76 1.35
N ALA A 46 7.95 -2.30 0.42
CA ALA A 46 6.50 -2.28 0.59
C ALA A 46 5.94 -3.70 0.73
N ASP A 47 6.36 -4.65 -0.12
CA ASP A 47 5.93 -6.05 -0.03
C ASP A 47 6.27 -6.67 1.33
N LYS A 48 7.48 -6.41 1.83
CA LYS A 48 7.90 -6.87 3.16
C LYS A 48 7.02 -6.28 4.26
N LEU A 49 6.77 -4.96 4.22
CA LEU A 49 5.91 -4.30 5.20
C LEU A 49 4.49 -4.87 5.16
N LEU A 50 3.89 -4.97 3.97
CA LEU A 50 2.54 -5.50 3.79
C LEU A 50 2.44 -6.94 4.30
N ALA A 51 3.43 -7.79 4.01
CA ALA A 51 3.47 -9.15 4.51
C ALA A 51 3.45 -9.23 6.05
N THR A 52 4.13 -8.31 6.76
CA THR A 52 4.07 -8.25 8.23
C THR A 52 2.69 -7.89 8.77
N LEU A 53 1.89 -7.18 7.98
CA LEU A 53 0.51 -6.77 8.32
C LEU A 53 -0.53 -7.81 7.88
N GLY A 54 -0.11 -8.92 7.28
CA GLY A 54 -1.02 -9.90 6.68
C GLY A 54 -1.72 -9.36 5.43
N VAL A 55 -1.09 -8.42 4.72
CA VAL A 55 -1.59 -7.86 3.47
C VAL A 55 -0.73 -8.38 2.33
N ARG A 56 -1.35 -8.84 1.25
CA ARG A 56 -0.63 -9.35 0.08
C ARG A 56 -1.01 -8.56 -1.18
N PRO A 57 -0.04 -8.19 -2.03
CA PRO A 57 -0.36 -7.74 -3.38
C PRO A 57 -0.97 -8.88 -4.19
N VAL A 58 -2.02 -8.56 -4.93
CA VAL A 58 -2.63 -9.45 -5.94
C VAL A 58 -2.43 -8.94 -7.36
N SER A 59 -1.90 -7.72 -7.50
CA SER A 59 -1.40 -7.18 -8.75
C SER A 59 0.07 -6.80 -8.60
N ASP A 60 0.77 -6.73 -9.73
CA ASP A 60 2.08 -6.07 -9.78
C ASP A 60 1.99 -4.60 -9.35
N TRP A 61 3.08 -4.09 -8.78
CA TRP A 61 3.24 -2.67 -8.51
C TRP A 61 3.28 -1.87 -9.81
N ARG A 62 2.49 -0.81 -9.87
CA ARG A 62 2.40 0.11 -11.00
C ARG A 62 2.89 1.48 -10.58
N ASP A 63 3.76 2.06 -11.39
CA ASP A 63 4.11 3.47 -11.27
C ASP A 63 2.90 4.33 -11.63
N VAL A 64 2.57 5.24 -10.72
CA VAL A 64 1.54 6.26 -10.88
C VAL A 64 2.12 7.62 -10.56
N GLU A 65 1.35 8.68 -10.81
CA GLU A 65 1.78 10.01 -10.39
C GLU A 65 1.96 10.04 -8.87
N GLY A 66 3.13 10.47 -8.41
CA GLY A 66 3.49 10.58 -6.99
C GLY A 66 3.94 9.30 -6.30
N GLY A 67 3.93 8.12 -6.95
CA GLY A 67 4.22 6.89 -6.18
C GLY A 67 4.08 5.56 -6.91
N LEU A 68 4.05 4.50 -6.11
CA LEU A 68 3.73 3.13 -6.54
C LEU A 68 2.35 2.73 -6.03
N PHE A 69 1.64 1.97 -6.84
CA PHE A 69 0.30 1.50 -6.54
C PHE A 69 0.14 0.01 -6.85
N ALA A 70 -0.47 -0.74 -5.94
CA ALA A 70 -0.84 -2.14 -6.15
C ALA A 70 -2.21 -2.46 -5.55
N VAL A 71 -2.95 -3.35 -6.19
CA VAL A 71 -4.14 -3.96 -5.60
C VAL A 71 -3.69 -4.99 -4.58
N VAL A 72 -4.29 -4.97 -3.38
CA VAL A 72 -3.93 -5.84 -2.28
C VAL A 72 -5.15 -6.54 -1.70
N GLU A 73 -4.92 -7.68 -1.08
CA GLU A 73 -5.90 -8.38 -0.26
C GLU A 73 -5.42 -8.42 1.19
N GLU A 74 -6.30 -8.04 2.12
CA GLU A 74 -6.09 -8.16 3.56
C GLU A 74 -6.45 -9.59 3.99
N THR A 75 -5.45 -10.39 4.33
CA THR A 75 -5.63 -11.75 4.87
C THR A 75 -5.77 -11.76 6.40
N ALA A 76 -5.41 -10.64 7.05
CA ALA A 76 -5.61 -10.36 8.45
C ALA A 76 -6.19 -8.94 8.62
N ALA A 77 -6.89 -8.71 9.74
CA ALA A 77 -7.34 -7.37 10.09
C ALA A 77 -6.12 -6.50 10.40
N VAL A 78 -5.78 -5.57 9.51
CA VAL A 78 -4.74 -4.58 9.76
C VAL A 78 -5.23 -3.69 10.91
N PRO A 79 -4.47 -3.53 12.00
CA PRO A 79 -4.88 -2.67 13.10
C PRO A 79 -5.05 -1.25 12.59
N THR A 80 -6.31 -0.78 12.55
CA THR A 80 -6.60 0.64 12.35
C THR A 80 -6.13 1.38 13.59
N ALA A 81 -5.16 2.28 13.43
CA ALA A 81 -4.79 3.21 14.49
C ALA A 81 -6.07 3.97 14.89
N GLY A 82 -6.55 3.70 16.11
CA GLY A 82 -7.70 4.39 16.72
C GLY A 82 -7.29 5.72 17.33
#